data_AF-A0A1H5PS95-F1
#
_entry.id   AF-A0A1H5PS95-F1
#
_cell.length_a   1.000
_cell.length_b   1.000
_cell.length_c   1.000
_cell.angle_alpha   90.00
_cell.angle_beta   90.00
_cell.angle_gamma   90.00
#
_symmetry.space_group_name_H-M   'P 1'
#
loop_
_entity.id
_entity.type
_entity.pdbx_description
1 polymer ?
#
loop_
_entity_poly.entity_id
_entity_poly.type
_entity_poly.pdbx_seq_one_letter_code
_entity_poly.pdbx_strand_id
1 'polypeptide(L)'
;MTVPELSELFRDMDPEHPRHVAAWLGEVFGGPPAYSRERGGHAHMVGMHLGKEITERQRRRWVELLQDAADETGLPADPEFRAAFTGYVEWGSRMAVLLSQPGVRPGPPEPMPSWTWTLPPWQPPGEVAPG
;
A
#
# COMPACT_ATOMS: atom_id res chain seq x y z
N MET A 1 21.23 3.54 -3.23
CA MET A 1 21.37 2.08 -3.04
C MET A 1 20.49 1.39 -4.06
N THR A 2 21.02 0.45 -4.84
CA THR A 2 20.18 -0.45 -5.66
C THR A 2 19.72 -1.60 -4.78
N VAL A 3 18.43 -1.93 -4.78
CA VAL A 3 17.87 -3.10 -4.07
C VAL A 3 17.81 -4.25 -5.08
N PRO A 4 18.80 -5.17 -5.09
CA PRO A 4 18.99 -6.12 -6.19
C PRO A 4 17.72 -6.90 -6.57
N GLU A 5 16.94 -7.30 -5.57
CA GLU A 5 15.70 -8.08 -5.70
C GLU A 5 14.63 -7.35 -6.51
N LEU A 6 14.55 -6.03 -6.34
CA LEU A 6 13.50 -5.18 -6.92
C LEU A 6 13.95 -4.44 -8.18
N SER A 7 15.27 -4.41 -8.46
CA SER A 7 15.86 -3.62 -9.55
C SER A 7 15.19 -3.85 -10.90
N GLU A 8 14.84 -5.09 -11.23
CA GLU A 8 14.22 -5.41 -12.52
C GLU A 8 12.76 -4.93 -12.60
N LEU A 9 11.99 -5.10 -11.52
CA LEU A 9 10.60 -4.64 -11.45
C LEU A 9 10.49 -3.13 -11.61
N PHE A 10 11.46 -2.39 -11.07
CA PHE A 10 11.48 -0.94 -11.06
C PHE A 10 12.46 -0.30 -12.04
N ARG A 11 13.06 -1.07 -12.96
CA ARG A 11 14.07 -0.57 -13.91
C ARG A 11 13.58 0.65 -14.69
N ASP A 12 12.33 0.57 -15.17
CA ASP A 12 11.68 1.60 -15.99
C ASP A 12 10.55 2.30 -15.20
N MET A 13 10.69 2.35 -13.87
CA MET A 13 9.70 2.98 -12.99
C MET A 13 9.57 4.47 -13.31
N ASP A 14 8.32 4.93 -13.44
CA ASP A 14 7.97 6.36 -13.48
C ASP A 14 8.55 7.07 -12.24
N PRO A 15 9.31 8.18 -12.40
CA PRO A 15 9.82 8.96 -11.26
C PRO A 15 8.74 9.38 -10.25
N GLU A 16 7.50 9.57 -10.70
CA GLU A 16 6.36 9.94 -9.85
C GLU A 16 5.73 8.73 -9.15
N HIS A 17 6.19 7.50 -9.40
CA HIS A 17 5.64 6.28 -8.79
C HIS A 17 5.56 6.34 -7.25
N PRO A 18 6.56 6.84 -6.49
CA PRO A 18 6.42 6.98 -5.04
C PRO A 18 5.26 7.90 -4.64
N ARG A 19 5.03 8.97 -5.39
CA ARG A 19 3.89 9.89 -5.18
C ARG A 19 2.57 9.19 -5.45
N HIS A 20 2.49 8.36 -6.48
CA HIS A 20 1.30 7.56 -6.77
C HIS A 20 1.03 6.51 -5.67
N VAL A 21 2.05 5.87 -5.14
CA VAL A 21 1.92 4.92 -4.01
C VAL A 21 1.44 5.65 -2.75
N ALA A 22 1.97 6.84 -2.46
CA ALA A 22 1.51 7.65 -1.33
C ALA A 22 0.04 8.09 -1.49
N ALA A 23 -0.37 8.53 -2.69
CA ALA A 23 -1.76 8.87 -2.97
C ALA A 23 -2.71 7.67 -2.83
N TRP A 24 -2.28 6.49 -3.31
CA TRP A 24 -3.01 5.23 -3.15
C TRP A 24 -3.22 4.90 -1.66
N LEU A 25 -2.14 4.85 -0.88
CA LEU A 25 -2.20 4.53 0.55
C LEU A 25 -3.04 5.57 1.31
N GLY A 26 -2.84 6.85 1.04
CA GLY A 26 -3.61 7.92 1.68
C GLY A 26 -5.12 7.76 1.46
N GLU A 27 -5.54 7.44 0.24
CA GLU A 27 -6.95 7.20 -0.07
C GLU A 27 -7.50 5.92 0.61
N VAL A 28 -6.73 4.83 0.61
CA VAL A 28 -7.10 3.57 1.28
C VAL A 28 -7.39 3.77 2.77
N PHE A 29 -6.58 4.58 3.43
CA PHE A 29 -6.72 4.90 4.86
C PHE A 29 -7.70 6.05 5.13
N GLY A 30 -8.59 6.37 4.17
CA GLY A 30 -9.69 7.32 4.35
C GLY A 30 -9.36 8.77 4.04
N GLY A 31 -8.21 9.05 3.43
CA GLY A 31 -7.85 10.36 2.91
C GLY A 31 -8.66 10.77 1.67
N PRO A 32 -8.40 11.97 1.11
CA PRO A 32 -9.06 12.43 -0.10
C PRO A 32 -8.91 11.46 -1.28
N PRO A 33 -9.87 11.39 -2.22
CA PRO A 33 -9.86 10.43 -3.33
C PRO A 33 -8.91 10.85 -4.48
N ALA A 34 -7.67 11.20 -4.13
CA ALA A 34 -6.68 11.74 -5.07
C ALA A 34 -6.26 10.70 -6.11
N TYR A 35 -5.97 9.47 -5.68
CA TYR A 35 -5.55 8.41 -6.60
C TYR A 35 -6.69 8.04 -7.55
N SER A 36 -7.90 7.87 -7.04
CA SER A 36 -9.06 7.56 -7.89
C SER A 36 -9.33 8.62 -8.93
N ARG A 37 -9.30 9.89 -8.52
CA ARG A 37 -9.56 11.03 -9.43
C ARG A 37 -8.50 11.21 -10.49
N GLU A 38 -7.23 11.03 -10.14
CA GLU A 38 -6.11 11.36 -11.03
C GLU A 38 -5.59 10.16 -11.81
N ARG A 39 -5.79 8.94 -11.31
CA ARG A 39 -5.19 7.70 -11.85
C ARG A 39 -6.21 6.65 -12.26
N GLY A 40 -7.49 6.80 -11.94
CA GLY A 40 -8.53 5.84 -12.35
C GLY A 40 -8.76 4.69 -11.36
N GLY A 41 -8.29 4.83 -10.12
CA GLY A 41 -8.70 3.99 -8.99
C GLY A 41 -8.20 2.55 -9.05
N HIS A 42 -8.91 1.65 -8.35
CA HIS A 42 -8.50 0.26 -8.17
C HIS A 42 -8.23 -0.47 -9.50
N ALA A 43 -9.07 -0.28 -10.53
CA ALA A 43 -8.87 -0.92 -11.83
C ALA A 43 -7.53 -0.54 -12.49
N HIS A 44 -7.11 0.73 -12.39
CA HIS A 44 -5.81 1.16 -12.89
C HIS A 44 -4.67 0.54 -12.08
N MET A 45 -4.76 0.56 -10.75
CA MET A 45 -3.76 -0.07 -9.86
C MET A 45 -3.54 -1.54 -10.23
N VAL A 46 -4.61 -2.31 -10.38
CA VAL A 46 -4.53 -3.72 -10.79
C VAL A 46 -3.84 -3.84 -12.15
N GLY A 47 -4.23 -3.02 -13.13
CA GLY A 47 -3.63 -3.00 -14.46
C GLY A 47 -2.11 -2.77 -14.44
N MET A 48 -1.60 -1.95 -13.52
CA MET A 48 -0.17 -1.69 -13.37
C MET A 48 0.64 -2.89 -12.85
N HIS A 49 -0.02 -3.86 -12.22
CA HIS A 49 0.62 -5.06 -11.66
C HIS A 49 0.56 -6.27 -12.62
N LEU A 50 -0.35 -6.28 -13.60
CA LEU A 50 -0.52 -7.41 -14.51
C LEU A 50 0.78 -7.76 -15.25
N GLY A 51 1.08 -9.05 -15.33
CA GLY A 51 2.23 -9.57 -16.08
C GLY A 51 3.60 -9.18 -15.50
N LYS A 52 3.65 -8.67 -14.27
CA LYS A 52 4.91 -8.34 -13.58
C LYS A 52 5.57 -9.55 -12.92
N GLU A 53 4.88 -10.69 -12.84
CA GLU A 53 5.41 -11.94 -12.28
C GLU A 53 6.08 -11.75 -10.91
N ILE A 54 5.42 -10.97 -10.04
CA ILE A 54 5.99 -10.61 -8.74
C ILE A 54 6.16 -11.88 -7.90
N THR A 55 7.39 -12.11 -7.48
CA THR A 55 7.75 -13.26 -6.64
C THR A 55 7.55 -12.95 -5.15
N GLU A 56 7.39 -13.99 -4.33
CA GLU A 56 7.33 -13.84 -2.87
C GLU A 56 8.58 -13.17 -2.28
N ARG A 57 9.75 -13.38 -2.89
CA ARG A 57 10.99 -12.73 -2.46
C ARG A 57 10.93 -11.21 -2.69
N GLN A 58 10.47 -10.80 -3.87
CA GLN A 58 10.28 -9.38 -4.21
C GLN A 58 9.21 -8.75 -3.32
N ARG A 59 8.08 -9.44 -3.13
CA ARG A 59 7.00 -9.00 -2.25
C ARG A 59 7.50 -8.70 -0.84
N ARG A 60 8.18 -9.65 -0.19
CA ARG A 60 8.71 -9.46 1.18
C ARG A 60 9.68 -8.28 1.24
N ARG A 61 10.59 -8.19 0.27
CA ARG A 61 11.56 -7.09 0.25
C ARG A 61 10.90 -5.72 0.08
N TRP A 62 9.84 -5.64 -0.74
CA TRP A 62 9.06 -4.42 -0.90
C TRP A 62 8.31 -4.04 0.37
N VAL A 63 7.71 -5.02 1.07
CA VAL A 63 7.03 -4.79 2.36
C VAL A 63 8.02 -4.26 3.41
N GLU A 64 9.19 -4.90 3.57
CA GLU A 64 10.24 -4.43 4.48
C GLU A 64 10.61 -2.97 4.21
N LEU A 65 10.92 -2.64 2.96
CA LEU A 65 11.31 -1.29 2.57
C LEU A 65 10.20 -0.26 2.77
N LEU A 66 8.94 -0.66 2.61
CA LEU A 66 7.82 0.25 2.86
C LEU A 66 7.62 0.52 4.35
N GLN A 67 7.91 -0.46 5.23
CA GLN A 67 7.92 -0.23 6.68
C GLN A 67 9.10 0.67 7.08
N ASP A 68 10.30 0.42 6.56
CA ASP A 68 11.46 1.29 6.79
C ASP A 68 11.15 2.73 6.34
N ALA A 69 10.56 2.90 5.16
CA ALA A 69 10.15 4.22 4.66
C ALA A 69 9.10 4.89 5.55
N ALA A 70 8.18 4.12 6.13
CA ALA A 70 7.19 4.63 7.06
C ALA A 70 7.82 5.14 8.38
N ASP A 71 8.94 4.58 8.80
CA ASP A 71 9.74 5.09 9.92
C ASP A 71 10.55 6.32 9.51
N GLU A 72 11.28 6.26 8.38
CA GLU A 72 12.13 7.35 7.90
C GLU A 72 11.35 8.64 7.58
N THR A 73 10.10 8.50 7.12
CA THR A 73 9.23 9.64 6.82
C THR A 73 8.44 10.16 8.02
N GLY A 74 8.55 9.51 9.18
CA GLY A 74 7.87 9.92 10.41
C GLY A 74 6.36 9.70 10.38
N LEU A 75 5.87 8.66 9.69
CA LEU A 75 4.48 8.23 9.86
C LEU A 75 4.23 7.82 11.33
N PRO A 76 2.98 7.88 11.82
CA PRO A 76 2.68 7.59 13.21
C PRO A 76 3.27 6.25 13.68
N ALA A 77 3.86 6.26 14.87
CA ALA A 77 4.52 5.08 15.45
C ALA A 77 3.65 4.38 16.50
N ASP A 78 2.41 4.81 16.72
CA ASP A 78 1.50 4.17 17.65
C ASP A 78 1.19 2.72 17.20
N PRO A 79 1.09 1.76 18.15
CA PRO A 79 0.92 0.35 17.82
C PRO A 79 -0.29 0.06 16.93
N GLU A 80 -1.40 0.77 17.13
CA GLU A 80 -2.62 0.60 16.38
C GLU A 80 -2.46 1.02 14.92
N PHE A 81 -1.76 2.13 14.66
CA PHE A 81 -1.49 2.59 13.29
C PHE A 81 -0.55 1.62 12.61
N ARG A 82 0.53 1.25 13.29
CA ARG A 82 1.51 0.30 12.74
C ARG A 82 0.89 -1.06 12.46
N ALA A 83 -0.03 -1.53 13.30
CA ALA A 83 -0.79 -2.76 13.05
C ALA A 83 -1.71 -2.64 11.83
N ALA A 84 -2.45 -1.54 11.71
CA ALA A 84 -3.34 -1.31 10.56
C ALA A 84 -2.56 -1.17 9.24
N PHE A 85 -1.49 -0.36 9.25
CA PHE A 85 -0.61 -0.13 8.12
C PHE A 85 0.05 -1.43 7.64
N THR A 86 0.65 -2.19 8.57
CA THR A 86 1.25 -3.49 8.27
C THR A 86 0.23 -4.49 7.74
N GLY A 87 -0.96 -4.54 8.34
CA GLY A 87 -2.04 -5.42 7.91
C GLY A 87 -2.48 -5.16 6.46
N TYR A 88 -2.69 -3.89 6.09
CA TYR A 88 -3.04 -3.54 4.72
C TYR A 88 -1.90 -3.82 3.74
N VAL A 89 -0.68 -3.40 4.06
CA VAL A 89 0.49 -3.58 3.19
C VAL A 89 0.76 -5.07 2.95
N GLU A 90 0.68 -5.90 3.97
CA GLU A 90 0.83 -7.36 3.84
C GLU A 90 -0.28 -7.96 2.97
N TRP A 91 -1.56 -7.64 3.24
CA TRP A 91 -2.69 -8.12 2.45
C TRP A 91 -2.59 -7.67 0.97
N GLY A 92 -2.36 -6.38 0.73
CA GLY A 92 -2.28 -5.80 -0.61
C GLY A 92 -1.11 -6.33 -1.42
N SER A 93 0.05 -6.53 -0.77
CA SER A 93 1.22 -7.11 -1.44
C SER A 93 0.99 -8.56 -1.89
N ARG A 94 0.20 -9.34 -1.15
CA ARG A 94 -0.20 -10.71 -1.56
C ARG A 94 -1.16 -10.68 -2.73
N MET A 95 -2.10 -9.73 -2.76
CA MET A 95 -2.97 -9.50 -3.91
C MET A 95 -2.13 -9.13 -5.14
N ALA A 96 -1.11 -8.28 -5.00
CA ALA A 96 -0.21 -7.93 -6.10
C ALA A 96 0.53 -9.15 -6.67
N VAL A 97 0.99 -10.08 -5.83
CA VAL A 97 1.55 -11.36 -6.31
C VAL A 97 0.53 -12.12 -7.15
N LEU A 98 -0.68 -12.33 -6.63
CA LEU A 98 -1.73 -13.07 -7.35
C LEU A 98 -2.12 -12.40 -8.67
N LEU A 99 -2.27 -11.07 -8.67
CA LEU A 99 -2.72 -10.30 -9.82
C LEU A 99 -1.62 -10.12 -10.88
N SER A 100 -0.35 -10.30 -10.52
CA SER A 100 0.77 -10.13 -11.45
C SER A 100 1.12 -11.36 -12.28
N GLN A 101 0.50 -12.51 -12.00
CA GLN A 101 0.85 -13.78 -12.65
C GLN A 101 0.48 -13.79 -14.14
N PRO A 102 1.20 -14.56 -14.97
CA PRO A 102 0.90 -14.68 -16.40
C PRO A 102 -0.53 -15.16 -16.65
N GLY A 103 -1.22 -14.52 -17.60
CA GLY A 103 -2.57 -14.91 -18.01
C GLY A 103 -3.69 -14.43 -17.10
N VAL A 104 -3.38 -13.79 -15.97
CA VAL A 104 -4.39 -13.10 -15.16
C VAL A 104 -4.99 -11.95 -15.95
N ARG A 105 -6.32 -11.87 -15.94
CA ARG A 105 -7.08 -10.78 -16.57
C ARG A 105 -7.74 -9.94 -15.48
N PRO A 106 -7.95 -8.63 -15.71
CA PRO A 106 -8.75 -7.83 -14.80
C PRO A 106 -10.11 -8.47 -14.56
N GLY A 107 -10.52 -8.55 -13.29
CA GLY A 107 -11.89 -8.85 -12.92
C GLY A 107 -12.84 -7.70 -13.28
N PRO A 108 -14.14 -7.82 -12.94
CA PRO A 108 -15.05 -6.68 -13.02
C PRO A 108 -14.53 -5.50 -12.19
N PRO A 109 -14.93 -4.25 -12.49
CA PRO A 109 -14.55 -3.10 -11.70
C PRO A 109 -14.93 -3.30 -10.22
N GLU A 110 -13.94 -3.15 -9.36
CA GLU A 110 -14.09 -3.19 -7.91
C GLU A 110 -13.90 -1.78 -7.32
N PRO A 111 -14.54 -1.47 -6.18
CA PRO A 111 -14.35 -0.18 -5.52
C PRO A 111 -12.91 -0.03 -5.01
N MET A 112 -12.55 1.20 -4.65
CA MET A 112 -11.31 1.42 -3.90
C MET A 112 -11.33 0.62 -2.59
N PRO A 113 -10.22 -0.02 -2.22
CA PRO A 113 -10.12 -0.63 -0.90
C PRO A 113 -10.19 0.46 0.16
N SER A 114 -10.92 0.16 1.23
CA SER A 114 -10.96 0.97 2.43
C SER A 114 -10.42 0.12 3.57
N TRP A 115 -9.44 0.65 4.29
CA TRP A 115 -8.83 -0.03 5.42
C TRP A 115 -8.89 0.85 6.66
N THR A 116 -9.28 0.25 7.77
CA THR A 116 -9.40 0.93 9.06
C THR A 116 -8.62 0.18 10.14
N TRP A 117 -8.60 0.76 11.33
CA TRP A 117 -7.89 0.25 12.49
C TRP A 117 -8.38 -1.14 12.90
N THR A 118 -7.45 -2.01 13.28
CA THR A 118 -7.75 -3.34 13.84
C THR A 118 -8.22 -3.23 15.30
N LEU A 119 -7.67 -2.28 16.03
CA LEU A 119 -8.07 -1.86 17.38
C LEU A 119 -8.15 -0.32 17.40
N PRO A 120 -9.09 0.29 18.12
CA PRO A 120 -9.11 1.74 18.28
C PRO A 120 -7.83 2.21 18.98
N PRO A 121 -7.28 3.39 18.64
CA PRO A 121 -6.09 3.92 19.30
C PRO A 121 -6.24 3.93 20.81
N TRP A 122 -5.24 3.40 21.52
CA TRP A 122 -5.23 3.38 22.97
C TRP A 122 -5.47 4.77 23.55
N GLN A 123 -6.36 4.85 24.54
CA GLN A 123 -6.67 6.07 25.26
C GLN A 123 -6.02 6.00 26.65
N PRO A 124 -5.26 7.03 27.08
CA PRO A 124 -4.72 7.06 28.42
C PRO A 124 -5.85 7.09 29.47
N PRO A 125 -5.71 6.36 30.59
CA PRO A 125 -6.68 6.46 31.68
C PRO A 125 -6.76 7.89 32.20
N GLY A 126 -7.90 8.54 32.03
CA GLY A 126 -8.21 9.85 32.65
C GLY A 126 -8.30 11.06 31.72
N GLU A 127 -8.05 10.91 30.41
CA GLU A 127 -8.33 11.99 29.46
C GLU A 127 -9.77 11.89 28.96
N VAL A 128 -10.67 12.58 29.65
CA VAL A 128 -12.05 12.79 29.19
C VAL A 128 -11.96 13.73 28.00
N ALA A 129 -12.43 13.30 26.82
CA ALA A 129 -12.55 14.18 25.66
C ALA A 129 -13.30 15.46 26.06
N PRO A 130 -12.85 16.67 25.66
CA PRO A 130 -13.62 17.87 25.90
C PRO A 130 -14.99 17.71 25.24
N GLY A 131 -16.04 17.89 26.05
CA GLY A 131 -17.44 17.70 25.65
C GLY A 131 -17.97 18.77 24.70
#